data_AF-A0A1Q7EYD9-F1
#
_entry.id   AF-A0A1Q7EYD9-F1
#
_cell.length_a   1.000
_cell.length_b   1.000
_cell.length_c   1.000
_cell.angle_alpha   90.00
_cell.angle_beta   90.00
_cell.angle_gamma   90.00
#
_symmetry.space_group_name_H-M   'P 1'
#
loop_
_entity.id
_entity.type
_entity.pdbx_description
1 polymer ?
#
loop_
_entity_poly.entity_id
_entity_poly.type
_entity_poly.pdbx_seq_one_letter_code
_entity_poly.pdbx_strand_id
1 'polypeptide(L)'
;MEPDLVLEVAIAPDAALTRVSGAINRKRQRVLGILKTQNEYVGHVGEDGFEIWERQQRAVHAFGRVIGQRGGTRIEVSLGLPMRTRALIAVFFGLYFVVAIGIALRPPDTIVSIEELVVAIAGAVLLTLIFAAAARRQRADLRTVIENLFTDLPRI
;
A
#
# COMPACT_ATOMS: atom_id res chain seq x y z
N MET A 1 -6.60 9.25 12.27
CA MET A 1 -5.77 9.34 11.05
C MET A 1 -6.51 10.25 10.12
N GLU A 2 -5.86 11.30 9.63
CA GLU A 2 -6.43 12.16 8.61
C GLU A 2 -6.51 11.37 7.29
N PRO A 3 -7.62 11.46 6.53
CA PRO A 3 -7.75 10.73 5.28
C PRO A 3 -6.79 11.28 4.22
N ASP A 4 -6.09 10.40 3.51
CA ASP A 4 -5.19 10.75 2.41
C ASP A 4 -5.95 11.22 1.15
N LEU A 5 -7.23 10.82 1.04
CA LEU A 5 -8.13 11.18 -0.05
C LEU A 5 -9.56 11.28 0.49
N VAL A 6 -10.28 12.32 0.09
CA VAL A 6 -11.71 12.49 0.37
C VAL A 6 -12.44 12.72 -0.94
N LEU A 7 -13.50 11.97 -1.17
CA LEU A 7 -14.33 12.05 -2.36
C LEU A 7 -15.79 12.25 -1.95
N GLU A 8 -16.38 13.35 -2.36
CA GLU A 8 -17.81 13.61 -2.17
C GLU A 8 -18.53 13.40 -3.50
N VAL A 9 -19.52 12.51 -3.50
CA VAL A 9 -20.18 12.02 -4.72
C VAL A 9 -21.68 11.85 -4.53
N ALA A 10 -22.45 12.19 -5.57
CA ALA A 10 -23.90 12.08 -5.61
C ALA A 10 -24.40 10.66 -5.90
N ILE A 11 -24.01 9.72 -5.05
CA ILE A 11 -24.45 8.33 -5.07
C ILE A 11 -24.85 7.90 -3.66
N ALA A 12 -25.74 6.92 -3.54
CA ALA A 12 -26.08 6.32 -2.25
C ALA A 12 -24.89 5.51 -1.66
N PRO A 13 -24.73 5.45 -0.32
CA PRO A 13 -23.63 4.73 0.32
C PRO A 13 -23.50 3.26 -0.12
N ASP A 14 -24.62 2.53 -0.13
CA ASP A 14 -24.66 1.12 -0.53
C ASP A 14 -24.24 0.91 -1.99
N ALA A 15 -24.61 1.86 -2.86
CA ALA A 15 -24.22 1.83 -4.26
C ALA A 15 -22.73 2.14 -4.44
N ALA A 16 -22.13 3.00 -3.61
CA ALA A 16 -20.69 3.20 -3.57
C ALA A 16 -19.94 1.93 -3.14
N LEU A 17 -20.41 1.25 -2.09
CA LEU A 17 -19.85 -0.03 -1.62
C LEU A 17 -19.99 -1.14 -2.65
N THR A 18 -21.15 -1.23 -3.31
CA THR A 18 -21.39 -2.20 -4.39
C THR A 18 -20.44 -1.96 -5.56
N ARG A 19 -20.18 -0.70 -5.90
CA ARG A 19 -19.25 -0.33 -6.97
C ARG A 19 -17.81 -0.74 -6.64
N VAL A 20 -17.39 -0.53 -5.40
CA VAL A 20 -16.09 -1.02 -4.90
C VAL A 20 -16.04 -2.54 -4.94
N SER A 21 -17.06 -3.23 -4.42
CA SER A 21 -17.19 -4.69 -4.45
C SER A 21 -17.08 -5.25 -5.88
N GLY A 22 -17.72 -4.58 -6.85
CA GLY A 22 -17.63 -4.94 -8.26
C GLY A 22 -16.26 -4.68 -8.89
N ALA A 23 -15.44 -3.81 -8.32
CA ALA A 23 -14.10 -3.50 -8.81
C ALA A 23 -13.02 -4.41 -8.24
N ILE A 24 -13.19 -4.87 -7.01
CA ILE A 24 -12.29 -5.82 -6.35
C ILE A 24 -12.58 -7.25 -6.78
N ASN A 25 -11.61 -8.15 -6.60
CA ASN A 25 -11.73 -9.59 -6.82
C ASN A 25 -12.11 -10.00 -8.27
N ARG A 26 -12.27 -9.06 -9.20
CA ARG A 26 -12.43 -9.35 -10.62
C ARG A 26 -11.09 -9.68 -11.28
N LYS A 27 -11.07 -10.80 -11.99
CA LYS A 27 -9.97 -11.19 -12.87
C LYS A 27 -10.01 -10.27 -14.11
N ARG A 28 -9.21 -9.21 -14.15
CA ARG A 28 -9.18 -8.31 -15.32
C ARG A 28 -8.63 -9.03 -16.55
N GLN A 29 -9.24 -8.74 -17.70
CA GLN A 29 -8.95 -9.43 -18.96
C GLN A 29 -7.50 -9.16 -19.40
N ARG A 30 -6.83 -10.21 -19.86
CA ARG A 30 -5.49 -10.14 -20.45
C ARG A 30 -5.61 -9.69 -21.89
N VAL A 31 -4.77 -8.73 -22.31
CA VAL A 31 -4.61 -8.46 -23.73
C VAL A 31 -3.80 -9.60 -24.33
N LEU A 32 -4.34 -10.23 -25.38
CA LEU A 32 -3.72 -11.36 -26.10
C LEU A 32 -3.40 -12.58 -25.23
N GLY A 33 -4.05 -12.78 -24.08
CA GLY A 33 -3.85 -13.95 -23.19
C GLY A 33 -2.52 -13.98 -22.43
N ILE A 34 -1.56 -13.13 -22.80
CA ILE A 34 -0.16 -13.19 -22.36
C ILE A 34 0.26 -11.94 -21.59
N LEU A 35 -0.22 -10.73 -21.95
CA LEU A 35 0.14 -9.51 -21.24
C LEU A 35 -0.85 -9.17 -20.12
N LYS A 36 -0.34 -9.12 -18.88
CA LYS A 36 -1.00 -8.43 -17.77
C LYS A 36 -0.85 -6.92 -17.99
N THR A 37 -1.88 -6.29 -18.54
CA THR A 37 -1.88 -4.85 -18.80
C THR A 37 -2.30 -4.02 -17.60
N GLN A 38 -2.89 -4.63 -16.56
CA GLN A 38 -3.41 -3.90 -15.41
C GLN A 38 -3.23 -4.68 -14.10
N ASN A 39 -2.98 -3.92 -13.03
CA ASN A 39 -2.91 -4.42 -11.66
C ASN A 39 -4.24 -5.07 -11.25
N GLU A 40 -4.18 -6.19 -10.53
CA GLU A 40 -5.37 -6.90 -10.02
C GLU A 40 -5.58 -6.50 -8.56
N TYR A 41 -6.79 -6.06 -8.20
CA TYR A 41 -7.09 -5.60 -6.85
C TYR A 41 -7.94 -6.62 -6.12
N VAL A 42 -7.59 -6.86 -4.86
CA VAL A 42 -8.30 -7.75 -3.94
C VAL A 42 -8.63 -6.97 -2.69
N GLY A 43 -9.67 -7.38 -1.99
CA GLY A 43 -10.15 -6.62 -0.87
C GLY A 43 -11.32 -7.25 -0.17
N HIS A 44 -11.76 -6.56 0.86
CA HIS A 44 -12.95 -6.84 1.63
C HIS A 44 -13.82 -5.59 1.70
N VAL A 45 -15.14 -5.76 1.61
CA VAL A 45 -16.13 -4.69 1.81
C VAL A 45 -16.97 -5.10 3.02
N GLY A 46 -17.01 -4.22 4.01
CA GLY A 46 -17.86 -4.33 5.18
C GLY A 46 -19.11 -3.45 5.05
N GLU A 47 -19.82 -3.24 6.15
CA GLU A 47 -21.08 -2.48 6.17
C GLU A 47 -20.87 -0.99 5.85
N ASP A 48 -19.84 -0.34 6.42
CA ASP A 48 -19.60 1.10 6.27
C ASP A 48 -18.27 1.44 5.59
N GLY A 49 -17.62 0.47 4.95
CA GLY A 49 -16.27 0.67 4.45
C GLY A 49 -15.68 -0.50 3.70
N PHE A 50 -14.44 -0.32 3.28
CA PHE A 50 -13.72 -1.30 2.48
C PHE A 50 -12.21 -1.25 2.74
N GLU A 51 -11.55 -2.36 2.44
CA GLU A 51 -10.10 -2.48 2.43
C GLU A 51 -9.68 -3.09 1.10
N ILE A 52 -8.77 -2.43 0.37
CA ILE A 52 -8.31 -2.85 -0.95
C ILE A 52 -6.80 -2.81 -1.01
N TRP A 53 -6.20 -3.82 -1.62
CA TRP A 53 -4.78 -3.84 -1.95
C TRP A 53 -4.55 -4.52 -3.30
N GLU A 54 -3.37 -4.36 -3.86
CA GLU A 54 -2.99 -5.02 -5.10
C GLU A 54 -2.62 -6.48 -4.81
N ARG A 55 -3.07 -7.41 -5.66
CA ARG A 55 -3.00 -8.86 -5.40
C ARG A 55 -1.56 -9.35 -5.25
N GLN A 56 -0.63 -8.81 -6.03
CA GLN A 56 0.78 -9.17 -5.99
C GLN A 56 1.59 -8.31 -5.01
N GLN A 57 1.04 -7.17 -4.58
CA GLN A 57 1.68 -6.18 -3.73
C GLN A 57 0.80 -5.87 -2.51
N ARG A 58 1.14 -6.50 -1.39
CA ARG A 58 0.38 -6.43 -0.12
C ARG A 58 0.97 -5.44 0.89
N ALA A 59 1.89 -4.58 0.45
CA ALA A 59 2.58 -3.70 1.40
C ALA A 59 1.67 -2.53 1.79
N VAL A 60 1.04 -1.86 0.82
CA VAL A 60 0.12 -0.74 1.07
C VAL A 60 -1.32 -1.17 0.84
N HIS A 61 -2.19 -0.82 1.78
CA HIS A 61 -3.62 -1.05 1.73
C HIS A 61 -4.34 0.30 1.72
N ALA A 62 -5.43 0.36 0.96
CA ALA A 62 -6.37 1.46 0.96
C ALA A 62 -7.57 1.10 1.85
N PHE A 63 -7.74 1.84 2.93
CA PHE A 63 -8.86 1.71 3.86
C PHE A 63 -9.86 2.82 3.56
N GLY A 64 -11.01 2.46 3.00
CA GLY A 64 -12.10 3.36 2.70
C GLY A 64 -13.19 3.31 3.76
N ARG A 65 -13.69 4.47 4.16
CA ARG A 65 -14.90 4.64 4.95
C ARG A 65 -15.93 5.36 4.12
N VAL A 66 -17.16 4.85 4.10
CA VAL A 66 -18.28 5.39 3.34
C VAL A 66 -19.27 5.98 4.33
N ILE A 67 -19.52 7.28 4.22
CA ILE A 67 -20.36 8.05 5.14
C ILE A 67 -21.49 8.68 4.32
N GLY A 68 -22.74 8.35 4.64
CA GLY A 68 -23.89 9.00 4.03
C GLY A 68 -23.98 10.48 4.43
N GLN A 69 -24.26 11.34 3.45
CA GLN A 69 -24.50 12.77 3.66
C GLN A 69 -25.70 13.25 2.86
N ARG A 70 -26.20 14.45 3.17
CA ARG A 70 -27.38 14.98 2.46
C ARG A 70 -27.05 15.18 0.98
N GLY A 71 -27.74 14.46 0.10
CA GLY A 71 -27.53 14.53 -1.35
C GLY A 71 -26.51 13.52 -1.92
N GLY A 72 -25.86 12.70 -1.08
CA GLY A 72 -24.99 11.62 -1.55
C GLY A 72 -24.09 11.03 -0.47
N THR A 73 -22.82 10.84 -0.79
CA THR A 73 -21.88 10.06 0.02
C THR A 73 -20.51 10.71 0.07
N ARG A 74 -19.91 10.74 1.26
CA ARG A 74 -18.52 11.10 1.51
C ARG A 74 -17.70 9.84 1.71
N ILE A 75 -16.71 9.66 0.86
CA ILE A 75 -15.80 8.52 0.87
C ILE A 75 -14.44 9.02 1.35
N GLU A 76 -14.03 8.58 2.53
CA GLU A 76 -12.72 8.88 3.10
C GLU A 76 -11.80 7.70 2.88
N VAL A 77 -10.59 7.92 2.37
CA VAL A 77 -9.64 6.86 2.11
C VAL A 77 -8.30 7.18 2.77
N SER A 78 -7.79 6.20 3.51
CA SER A 78 -6.46 6.21 4.12
C SER A 78 -5.58 5.16 3.47
N LEU A 79 -4.38 5.55 3.03
CA LEU A 79 -3.40 4.72 2.34
C LEU A 79 -2.25 4.37 3.30
N GLY A 80 -2.34 3.20 3.91
CA GLY A 80 -1.47 2.80 5.01
C GLY A 80 -0.76 1.48 4.77
N LEU A 81 0.42 1.33 5.38
CA LEU A 81 1.00 0.01 5.64
C LEU A 81 0.16 -0.65 6.76
N PRO A 82 -0.35 -1.88 6.57
CA PRO A 82 -0.96 -2.65 7.64
C PRO A 82 -0.02 -2.80 8.84
N MET A 83 -0.57 -2.90 10.05
CA MET A 83 0.23 -3.03 11.28
C MET A 83 1.20 -4.23 11.21
N ARG A 84 0.74 -5.34 10.63
CA ARG A 84 1.58 -6.53 10.40
C ARG A 84 2.77 -6.23 9.49
N THR A 85 2.56 -5.52 8.38
CA THR A 85 3.64 -5.12 7.46
C THR A 85 4.62 -4.18 8.15
N ARG A 86 4.14 -3.21 8.94
CA ARG A 86 5.00 -2.33 9.74
C ARG A 86 5.86 -3.12 10.73
N ALA A 87 5.26 -4.07 11.44
CA ALA A 87 5.97 -4.93 12.38
C ALA A 87 7.03 -5.79 11.68
N LEU A 88 6.71 -6.39 10.53
CA LEU A 88 7.67 -7.18 9.75
C LEU A 88 8.84 -6.35 9.23
N ILE A 89 8.59 -5.12 8.76
CA ILE A 89 9.64 -4.19 8.36
C ILE A 89 10.52 -3.84 9.57
N ALA A 90 9.92 -3.54 10.72
CA ALA A 90 10.66 -3.24 11.94
C ALA A 90 11.52 -4.42 12.40
N VAL A 91 10.98 -5.65 12.36
CA VAL A 91 11.73 -6.88 12.68
C VAL A 91 12.88 -7.08 11.68
N PHE A 92 12.65 -6.88 10.39
CA PHE A 92 13.68 -7.00 9.36
C PHE A 92 14.85 -6.04 9.63
N PHE A 93 14.57 -4.76 9.84
CA PHE A 93 15.62 -3.77 10.14
C PHE A 93 16.27 -4.00 11.50
N GLY A 94 15.53 -4.48 12.49
CA GLY A 94 16.06 -4.88 13.80
C GLY A 94 17.07 -6.03 13.67
N LEU A 95 16.70 -7.09 12.94
CA LEU A 95 17.59 -8.22 12.66
C LEU A 95 18.82 -7.78 11.86
N TYR A 96 18.62 -6.94 10.84
CA TYR A 96 19.71 -6.35 10.07
C TYR A 96 20.73 -5.64 10.97
N PHE A 97 20.23 -4.81 11.88
CA PHE A 97 21.06 -4.07 12.82
C PHE A 97 21.83 -4.98 13.78
N VAL A 98 21.17 -6.01 14.32
CA VAL A 98 21.81 -7.02 15.18
C VAL A 98 22.93 -7.74 14.43
N VAL A 99 22.71 -8.13 13.17
CA VAL A 99 23.73 -8.78 12.34
C VAL A 99 24.90 -7.82 12.06
N ALA A 100 24.61 -6.57 11.70
CA ALA A 100 25.63 -5.57 11.44
C ALA A 100 26.52 -5.29 12.67
N ILE A 101 25.91 -5.15 13.85
CA ILE A 101 26.64 -5.02 15.12
C ILE A 101 27.44 -6.29 15.43
N GLY A 102 26.83 -7.46 15.26
CA GLY A 102 27.48 -8.74 15.53
C GLY A 102 28.74 -8.96 14.68
N ILE A 103 28.74 -8.46 13.44
CA ILE A 103 29.93 -8.43 12.58
C ILE A 103 30.95 -7.43 13.12
N ALA A 104 30.52 -6.21 13.46
CA ALA A 104 31.41 -5.15 13.97
C ALA A 104 32.08 -5.48 15.32
N LEU A 105 31.44 -6.31 16.15
CA LEU A 105 31.92 -6.70 17.49
C LEU A 105 32.75 -7.99 17.50
N ARG A 106 33.02 -8.63 16.35
CA ARG A 106 33.87 -9.83 16.32
C ARG A 106 35.30 -9.50 16.77
N PRO A 107 35.95 -10.38 17.57
CA PRO A 107 37.32 -10.20 18.01
C PRO A 107 38.30 -10.14 16.83
N PRO A 108 39.46 -9.47 16.99
CA PRO A 108 40.15 -8.72 15.94
C PRO A 108 40.99 -9.55 14.95
N ASP A 109 40.77 -10.86 14.84
CA ASP A 109 41.52 -11.69 13.89
C ASP A 109 41.11 -11.44 12.43
N THR A 110 40.08 -10.61 12.22
CA THR A 110 39.69 -10.14 10.90
C THR A 110 39.53 -8.63 10.98
N ILE A 111 40.33 -7.92 10.18
CA ILE A 111 40.20 -6.50 9.95
C ILE A 111 38.80 -6.29 9.36
N VAL A 112 37.79 -6.03 10.20
CA VAL A 112 36.54 -5.44 9.74
C VAL A 112 36.92 -4.05 9.24
N SER A 113 37.22 -3.99 7.94
CA SER A 113 37.63 -2.78 7.26
C SER A 113 36.51 -1.75 7.39
N ILE A 114 36.87 -0.46 7.48
CA ILE A 114 35.91 0.65 7.36
C ILE A 114 35.01 0.46 6.13
N GLU A 115 35.51 -0.21 5.09
CA GLU A 115 34.77 -0.60 3.88
C GLU A 115 33.60 -1.54 4.17
N GLU A 116 33.72 -2.52 5.07
CA GLU A 116 32.63 -3.45 5.40
C GLU A 116 31.49 -2.72 6.13
N LEU A 117 31.83 -1.81 7.03
CA LEU A 117 30.85 -0.95 7.71
C LEU A 117 30.16 -0.01 6.72
N VAL A 118 30.92 0.60 5.80
CA VAL A 118 30.36 1.46 4.74
C VAL A 118 29.43 0.68 3.82
N VAL A 119 29.80 -0.55 3.43
CA VAL A 119 28.95 -1.44 2.60
C VAL A 119 27.67 -1.81 3.34
N ALA A 120 27.72 -2.12 4.63
CA ALA A 120 26.54 -2.40 5.44
C ALA A 120 25.61 -1.17 5.56
N ILE A 121 26.16 0.02 5.77
CA ILE A 121 25.36 1.26 5.82
C ILE A 121 24.75 1.54 4.45
N ALA A 122 25.53 1.45 3.38
CA ALA A 122 25.07 1.67 2.01
C ALA A 122 23.95 0.68 1.62
N GLY A 123 24.08 -0.60 2.01
CA GLY A 123 23.05 -1.62 1.82
C GLY A 123 21.75 -1.28 2.55
N ALA A 124 21.83 -0.82 3.81
CA ALA A 124 20.65 -0.41 4.57
C ALA A 124 19.94 0.80 3.95
N VAL A 125 20.72 1.80 3.51
CA VAL A 125 20.20 2.99 2.83
C VAL A 125 19.52 2.59 1.52
N LEU A 126 20.17 1.76 0.69
CA LEU A 126 19.62 1.28 -0.57
C LEU A 126 18.29 0.52 -0.35
N LEU A 127 18.25 -0.39 0.62
CA LEU A 127 17.02 -1.12 0.96
C LEU A 127 15.92 -0.17 1.40
N THR A 128 16.22 0.78 2.28
CA THR A 128 15.26 1.78 2.74
C THR A 128 14.68 2.58 1.57
N LEU A 129 15.53 3.00 0.63
CA LEU A 129 15.11 3.71 -0.57
C LEU A 129 14.22 2.85 -1.47
N ILE A 130 14.53 1.57 -1.66
CA ILE A 130 13.72 0.62 -2.43
C ILE A 130 12.33 0.46 -1.80
N PHE A 131 12.26 0.20 -0.48
CA PHE A 131 10.99 0.08 0.23
C PHE A 131 10.17 1.38 0.15
N ALA A 132 10.81 2.53 0.35
CA ALA A 132 10.14 3.82 0.26
C ALA A 132 9.63 4.14 -1.15
N ALA A 133 10.40 3.82 -2.19
CA ALA A 133 9.99 4.00 -3.59
C ALA A 133 8.83 3.07 -3.96
N ALA A 134 8.90 1.80 -3.58
CA ALA A 134 7.84 0.82 -3.80
C ALA A 134 6.54 1.22 -3.08
N ALA A 135 6.63 1.65 -1.82
CA ALA A 135 5.47 2.12 -1.06
C ALA A 135 4.83 3.37 -1.68
N ARG A 136 5.63 4.34 -2.14
CA ARG A 136 5.11 5.54 -2.84
C ARG A 136 4.39 5.18 -4.14
N ARG A 137 4.97 4.29 -4.94
CA ARG A 137 4.34 3.80 -6.18
C ARG A 137 3.01 3.10 -5.88
N GLN A 138 2.96 2.21 -4.90
CA GLN A 138 1.72 1.52 -4.52
C GLN A 138 0.62 2.48 -4.04
N ARG A 139 1.00 3.51 -3.27
CA ARG A 139 0.05 4.57 -2.85
C ARG A 139 -0.53 5.30 -4.06
N ALA A 140 0.32 5.68 -5.02
CA ALA A 140 -0.13 6.34 -6.24
C ALA A 140 -1.07 5.44 -7.05
N ASP A 141 -0.69 4.18 -7.28
CA ASP A 141 -1.50 3.22 -8.03
C ASP A 141 -2.89 3.02 -7.37
N LEU A 142 -2.93 2.83 -6.05
CA LEU A 142 -4.19 2.67 -5.31
C LEU A 142 -5.05 3.94 -5.35
N ARG A 143 -4.43 5.12 -5.19
CA ARG A 143 -5.12 6.41 -5.30
C ARG A 143 -5.78 6.56 -6.67
N THR A 144 -5.03 6.35 -7.75
CA THR A 144 -5.54 6.45 -9.11
C THR A 144 -6.69 5.50 -9.37
N VAL A 145 -6.63 4.26 -8.86
CA VAL A 145 -7.74 3.31 -9.02
C VAL A 145 -9.00 3.78 -8.30
N ILE A 146 -8.87 4.26 -7.07
CA ILE A 146 -10.00 4.75 -6.29
C ILE A 146 -10.61 5.99 -6.93
N GLU A 147 -9.78 6.94 -7.38
CA GLU A 147 -10.27 8.12 -8.11
C GLU A 147 -11.04 7.69 -9.36
N ASN A 148 -10.45 6.83 -10.20
CA ASN A 148 -11.08 6.31 -11.41
C ASN A 148 -12.38 5.55 -11.16
N LEU A 149 -12.56 4.93 -9.99
CA LEU A 149 -13.82 4.26 -9.65
C LEU A 149 -14.98 5.23 -9.55
N PHE A 150 -14.74 6.49 -9.20
CA PHE A 150 -15.79 7.47 -8.94
C PHE A 150 -15.71 8.72 -9.85
N THR A 151 -14.80 8.76 -10.82
CA THR A 151 -14.61 9.90 -11.73
C THR A 151 -15.84 10.23 -12.57
N ASP A 152 -16.65 9.24 -12.91
CA ASP A 152 -17.88 9.37 -13.71
C ASP A 152 -19.10 9.88 -12.92
N LEU A 153 -18.98 10.06 -11.60
CA LEU A 153 -20.06 10.52 -10.75
C LEU A 153 -19.99 12.03 -10.52
N PRO A 154 -21.15 12.72 -10.46
CA PRO A 154 -21.18 14.13 -10.08
C PRO A 154 -20.66 14.30 -8.65
N ARG A 155 -19.82 15.34 -8.47
CA ARG A 155 -19.33 15.79 -7.17
C ARG A 155 -20.42 16.58 -6.45
N ILE A 156 -20.35 16.56 -5.13
CA ILE A 156 -21.16 17.40 -4.24
C ILE A 156 -20.24 18.48 -3.66
#